data_AF-A0A7S1W974-F1
#
_entry.id   AF-A0A7S1W974-F1
#
_cell.length_a   1.000
_cell.length_b   1.000
_cell.length_c   1.000
_cell.angle_alpha   90.00
_cell.angle_beta   90.00
_cell.angle_gamma   90.00
#
_symmetry.space_group_name_H-M   'P 1'
#
loop_
_entity.id
_entity.type
_entity.pdbx_description
1 polymer ?
#
loop_
_entity_poly.entity_id
_entity_poly.type
_entity_poly.pdbx_seq_one_letter_code
_entity_poly.pdbx_strand_id
1 'polypeptide(L)'
;LVKPDGSFSENLQWLIEAGDPKILAHEVIVMVSDILWSGVARPLFVSSKVYFILSLANFMLGQAILPKLDSSDTQAMRIIILVCRCVNYFFTMLHFIFIHMKRSVQEYRDGETMKVFGCVPVPEYLSD
;
A
#
# COMPACT_ATOMS: atom_id res chain seq x y z
N LEU A 1 18.58 8.79 10.06
CA LEU A 1 17.97 8.36 8.77
C LEU A 1 16.53 8.79 8.64
N VAL A 2 15.78 8.75 9.75
CA VAL A 2 14.49 9.39 9.89
C VAL A 2 14.67 10.53 10.89
N LYS A 3 14.20 11.73 10.56
CA LYS A 3 14.15 12.87 11.49
C LYS A 3 13.07 12.58 12.56
N PRO A 4 13.05 13.27 13.72
CA PRO A 4 12.01 13.07 14.74
C PRO A 4 10.56 13.27 14.24
N ASP A 5 10.42 13.94 13.10
CA ASP A 5 9.18 14.23 12.37
C ASP A 5 8.72 13.08 11.43
N GLY A 6 9.41 11.94 11.39
CA GLY A 6 9.07 10.82 10.52
C GLY A 6 9.51 10.97 9.04
N SER A 7 10.10 12.10 8.66
CA SER A 7 10.58 12.36 7.31
C SER A 7 12.01 11.80 7.07
N PHE A 8 12.30 11.42 5.82
CA PHE A 8 13.65 11.02 5.43
C PHE A 8 14.60 12.23 5.43
N SER A 9 15.86 12.03 5.82
CA SER A 9 16.83 13.12 5.80
C SER A 9 17.08 13.62 4.37
N GLU A 10 16.97 14.94 4.14
CA GLU A 10 17.22 15.61 2.84
C GLU A 10 18.60 15.27 2.26
N ASN A 11 19.57 14.99 3.11
CA ASN A 11 20.91 14.55 2.71
C ASN A 11 20.89 13.29 1.83
N LEU A 12 19.94 12.37 2.07
CA LEU A 12 19.80 11.16 1.26
C LEU A 12 19.23 11.49 -0.12
N GLN A 13 18.32 12.46 -0.19
CA GLN A 13 17.73 12.90 -1.45
C GLN A 13 18.76 13.63 -2.32
N TRP A 14 19.54 14.54 -1.75
CA TRP A 14 20.65 15.20 -2.46
C TRP A 14 21.72 14.21 -2.93
N LEU A 15 21.94 13.13 -2.18
CA LEU A 15 22.89 12.08 -2.57
C LEU A 15 22.39 11.27 -3.77
N ILE A 16 21.09 10.97 -3.82
CA ILE A 16 20.46 10.29 -4.96
C ILE A 16 20.45 11.21 -6.18
N GLU A 17 20.16 12.50 -6.00
CA GLU A 17 20.17 13.51 -7.07
C GLU A 17 21.57 13.75 -7.65
N ALA A 18 22.62 13.63 -6.83
CA ALA A 18 24.00 13.71 -7.29
C ALA A 18 24.38 12.56 -8.24
N GLY A 19 23.73 11.40 -8.14
CA GLY A 19 23.82 10.30 -9.10
C GLY A 19 25.20 9.64 -9.27
N ASP A 20 26.19 9.94 -8.43
CA ASP A 20 27.53 9.37 -8.54
C ASP A 20 27.56 7.93 -8.00
N PRO A 21 27.78 6.91 -8.85
CA PRO A 21 27.80 5.51 -8.44
C PRO A 21 28.93 5.19 -7.45
N LYS A 22 30.04 5.95 -7.44
CA LYS A 22 31.14 5.73 -6.48
C LYS A 22 30.74 6.13 -5.07
N ILE A 23 29.97 7.19 -4.94
CA ILE A 23 29.47 7.68 -3.65
C ILE A 23 28.33 6.77 -3.15
N LEU A 24 27.45 6.33 -4.05
CA LEU A 24 26.37 5.38 -3.73
C LEU A 24 26.89 3.99 -3.33
N ALA A 25 28.06 3.59 -3.84
CA ALA A 25 28.70 2.32 -3.47
C ALA A 25 29.44 2.38 -2.12
N HIS A 26 29.51 3.53 -1.46
CA HIS A 26 30.16 3.65 -0.15
C HIS A 26 29.44 2.77 0.88
N GLU A 27 30.19 2.00 1.67
CA GLU A 27 29.64 0.98 2.59
C GLU A 27 28.55 1.52 3.53
N VAL A 28 28.70 2.78 3.98
CA VAL A 28 27.71 3.46 4.83
C VAL A 28 26.37 3.67 4.11
N ILE A 29 26.40 4.03 2.82
CA ILE A 29 25.19 4.25 2.02
C ILE A 29 24.52 2.93 1.68
N VAL A 30 25.31 1.89 1.41
CA VAL A 30 24.80 0.53 1.22
C VAL A 30 24.12 0.03 2.49
N MET A 31 24.75 0.17 3.66
CA MET A 31 24.16 -0.22 4.96
C MET A 31 22.85 0.54 5.24
N VAL A 32 22.84 1.84 4.99
CA VAL A 32 21.63 2.69 5.12
C VAL A 32 20.51 2.17 4.22
N SER A 33 20.83 1.86 2.96
CA SER A 33 19.89 1.34 1.97
C SER A 33 19.35 -0.03 2.40
N ASP A 34 20.19 -0.91 2.93
CA ASP A 34 19.81 -2.24 3.40
C ASP A 34 18.87 -2.19 4.63
N ILE A 35 19.14 -1.27 5.56
CA ILE A 35 18.27 -1.02 6.73
C ILE A 35 16.92 -0.47 6.26
N LEU A 36 16.93 0.51 5.35
CA LEU A 36 15.72 1.09 4.78
C LEU A 36 14.90 0.04 4.03
N TRP A 37 15.58 -0.79 3.25
CA TRP A 37 14.97 -1.87 2.50
C TRP A 37 14.34 -2.89 3.43
N SER A 38 15.07 -3.37 4.42
CA SER A 38 14.59 -4.41 5.34
C SER A 38 13.48 -3.92 6.26
N GLY A 39 13.55 -2.67 6.71
CA GLY A 39 12.59 -2.10 7.67
C GLY A 39 11.32 -1.55 7.03
N VAL A 40 11.44 -0.88 5.89
CA VAL A 40 10.33 -0.08 5.32
C VAL A 40 9.98 -0.53 3.91
N ALA A 41 10.95 -0.60 3.00
CA ALA A 41 10.65 -0.83 1.59
C ALA A 41 10.14 -2.25 1.33
N ARG A 42 10.75 -3.27 1.94
CA ARG A 42 10.41 -4.69 1.75
C ARG A 42 8.96 -5.02 2.12
N PRO A 43 8.43 -4.71 3.32
CA PRO A 43 7.04 -5.03 3.64
C PRO A 43 6.04 -4.25 2.76
N LEU A 44 6.33 -2.99 2.42
CA LEU A 44 5.49 -2.20 1.51
C LEU A 44 5.49 -2.78 0.09
N PHE A 45 6.66 -3.14 -0.42
CA PHE A 45 6.82 -3.72 -1.74
C PHE A 45 6.17 -5.11 -1.82
N VAL A 46 6.43 -5.98 -0.85
CA VAL A 46 5.82 -7.32 -0.79
C VAL A 46 4.30 -7.22 -0.67
N SER A 47 3.80 -6.33 0.19
CA SER A 47 2.34 -6.10 0.32
C SER A 47 1.72 -5.66 -1.01
N SER A 48 2.35 -4.70 -1.70
CA SER A 48 1.92 -4.25 -3.03
C SER A 48 1.91 -5.38 -4.06
N LYS A 49 2.97 -6.21 -4.10
CA LYS A 49 3.06 -7.34 -5.05
C LYS A 49 2.07 -8.46 -4.73
N VAL A 50 1.92 -8.83 -3.45
CA VAL A 50 0.94 -9.85 -3.02
C VAL A 50 -0.47 -9.39 -3.35
N TYR A 51 -0.78 -8.11 -3.10
CA TYR A 51 -2.07 -7.53 -3.47
C TYR A 51 -2.31 -7.59 -4.97
N PHE A 52 -1.31 -7.21 -5.78
CA PHE A 52 -1.41 -7.29 -7.24
C PHE A 52 -1.69 -8.73 -7.71
N ILE A 53 -0.98 -9.72 -7.17
CA ILE A 53 -1.18 -11.14 -7.51
C ILE A 53 -2.58 -11.61 -7.11
N LEU A 54 -3.07 -11.24 -5.92
CA LEU A 54 -4.40 -11.61 -5.46
C LEU A 54 -5.50 -10.98 -6.34
N SER A 55 -5.36 -9.70 -6.68
CA SER A 55 -6.28 -9.01 -7.58
C SER A 55 -6.27 -9.63 -8.98
N LEU A 56 -5.09 -9.95 -9.50
CA LEU A 56 -4.93 -10.63 -10.78
C LEU A 56 -5.57 -12.02 -10.79
N ALA A 57 -5.35 -12.81 -9.73
CA ALA A 57 -5.96 -14.13 -9.59
C ALA A 57 -7.49 -14.03 -9.58
N ASN A 58 -8.05 -13.08 -8.83
CA ASN A 58 -9.49 -12.89 -8.77
C ASN A 58 -10.07 -12.40 -10.11
N PHE A 59 -9.36 -11.52 -10.81
CA PHE A 59 -9.73 -11.10 -12.17
C PHE A 59 -9.72 -12.27 -13.16
N MET A 60 -8.66 -13.08 -13.15
CA MET A 60 -8.52 -14.25 -14.02
C MET A 60 -9.65 -15.27 -13.77
N LEU A 61 -9.92 -15.57 -12.51
CA LEU A 61 -10.98 -16.51 -12.13
C LEU A 61 -12.37 -15.97 -12.47
N GLY A 62 -12.67 -14.71 -12.15
CA GLY A 62 -14.00 -14.13 -12.32
C GLY A 62 -14.35 -13.72 -13.75
N GLN A 63 -13.36 -13.26 -14.53
CA GLN A 63 -13.61 -12.68 -15.85
C GLN A 63 -12.95 -13.44 -17.01
N ALA A 64 -11.78 -14.07 -16.81
CA ALA A 64 -11.04 -14.68 -17.92
C ALA A 64 -11.35 -16.18 -18.11
N ILE A 65 -11.58 -16.90 -17.01
CA ILE A 65 -11.74 -18.36 -16.99
C ILE A 65 -13.22 -18.74 -16.99
N LEU A 66 -14.02 -18.10 -16.15
CA LEU A 66 -15.42 -18.46 -15.96
C LEU A 66 -16.28 -18.35 -17.24
N PRO A 67 -16.16 -17.29 -18.07
CA PRO A 67 -16.94 -17.20 -19.30
C PRO A 67 -16.57 -18.26 -20.36
N LYS A 68 -15.42 -18.93 -20.21
CA LYS A 68 -14.97 -19.98 -21.14
C LYS A 68 -15.47 -21.38 -20.76
N LEU A 69 -16.02 -21.53 -19.55
CA LEU A 69 -16.64 -22.77 -19.06
C LEU A 69 -18.13 -22.86 -19.42
N ASP A 70 -18.57 -22.09 -20.42
CA ASP A 70 -19.97 -21.98 -20.82
C ASP A 70 -20.44 -23.23 -21.58
N SER A 71 -21.33 -23.99 -20.94
CA SER A 71 -22.26 -24.92 -21.60
C SER A 71 -23.34 -25.49 -20.68
N SER A 72 -23.35 -25.19 -19.38
CA SER A 72 -24.50 -25.50 -18.51
C SER A 72 -24.82 -24.32 -17.61
N ASP A 73 -25.97 -23.70 -17.85
CA ASP A 73 -26.56 -22.58 -17.10
C ASP A 73 -26.97 -23.05 -15.67
N THR A 74 -25.97 -23.43 -14.88
CA THR A 74 -26.14 -24.01 -13.55
C THR A 74 -26.05 -22.89 -12.52
N GLN A 75 -27.00 -22.85 -11.58
CA GLN A 75 -27.02 -21.88 -10.47
C GLN A 75 -25.67 -21.79 -9.73
N ALA A 76 -24.90 -22.88 -9.70
CA ALA A 76 -23.53 -22.94 -9.18
C ALA A 76 -22.60 -21.88 -9.81
N MET A 77 -22.69 -21.66 -11.12
CA MET A 77 -21.85 -20.68 -11.83
C MET A 77 -22.14 -19.25 -11.37
N ARG A 78 -23.42 -18.93 -11.16
CA ARG A 78 -23.86 -17.61 -10.66
C ARG A 78 -23.39 -17.36 -9.23
N ILE A 79 -23.41 -18.39 -8.39
CA ILE A 79 -22.88 -18.33 -7.02
C ILE A 79 -21.36 -18.10 -7.05
N ILE A 80 -20.63 -18.80 -7.92
CA ILE A 80 -19.17 -18.61 -8.06
C ILE A 80 -18.83 -17.18 -8.52
N ILE A 81 -19.57 -16.63 -9.49
CA ILE A 81 -19.43 -15.22 -9.90
C ILE A 81 -19.67 -14.29 -8.72
N LEU A 82 -20.74 -14.53 -7.95
CA LEU A 82 -21.11 -13.69 -6.81
C LEU A 82 -20.01 -13.73 -5.74
N VAL A 83 -19.53 -14.92 -5.37
CA VAL A 83 -18.45 -15.11 -4.40
C VAL A 83 -17.17 -14.45 -4.88
N CYS A 84 -16.79 -14.63 -6.14
CA CYS A 84 -15.59 -14.00 -6.71
C CYS A 84 -15.69 -12.47 -6.70
N ARG A 85 -16.88 -11.90 -6.95
CA ARG A 85 -17.11 -10.45 -6.81
C ARG A 85 -17.02 -10.01 -5.35
N CYS A 86 -17.64 -10.74 -4.42
CA CYS A 86 -17.56 -10.44 -2.99
C CYS A 86 -16.11 -10.48 -2.49
N VAL A 87 -15.33 -11.50 -2.86
CA VAL A 87 -13.91 -11.60 -2.55
C VAL A 87 -13.15 -10.40 -3.10
N ASN A 88 -13.34 -10.03 -4.37
CA ASN A 88 -12.68 -8.84 -4.92
C ASN A 88 -13.04 -7.57 -4.13
N TYR A 89 -14.31 -7.36 -3.82
CA TYR A 89 -14.75 -6.21 -3.05
C TYR A 89 -14.17 -6.20 -1.65
N PHE A 90 -14.23 -7.32 -0.93
CA PHE A 90 -13.66 -7.43 0.41
C PHE A 90 -12.15 -7.22 0.40
N PHE A 91 -11.40 -7.86 -0.49
CA PHE A 91 -9.94 -7.71 -0.54
C PHE A 91 -9.52 -6.30 -0.98
N THR A 92 -10.20 -5.71 -1.96
CA THR A 92 -9.91 -4.35 -2.45
C THR A 92 -10.28 -3.31 -1.39
N MET A 93 -11.47 -3.41 -0.78
CA MET A 93 -11.89 -2.48 0.27
C MET A 93 -11.12 -2.68 1.57
N LEU A 94 -10.87 -3.91 2.02
CA LEU A 94 -10.06 -4.14 3.23
C LEU A 94 -8.66 -3.57 3.05
N HIS A 95 -8.05 -3.72 1.88
CA HIS A 95 -6.75 -3.12 1.61
C HIS A 95 -6.77 -1.59 1.76
N PHE A 96 -7.75 -0.93 1.13
CA PHE A 96 -7.95 0.52 1.28
C PHE A 96 -8.17 0.89 2.75
N ILE A 97 -9.05 0.17 3.44
CA ILE A 97 -9.33 0.40 4.87
C ILE A 97 -8.07 0.19 5.70
N PHE A 98 -7.28 -0.85 5.48
CA PHE A 98 -6.05 -1.09 6.23
C PHE A 98 -5.01 0.02 6.01
N ILE A 99 -4.85 0.49 4.77
CA ILE A 99 -3.93 1.60 4.46
C ILE A 99 -4.39 2.88 5.15
N HIS A 100 -5.66 3.26 4.96
CA HIS A 100 -6.21 4.47 5.56
C HIS A 100 -6.24 4.36 7.08
N MET A 101 -6.66 3.23 7.64
CA MET A 101 -6.69 3.00 9.07
C MET A 101 -5.30 3.06 9.69
N LYS A 102 -4.29 2.46 9.05
CA LYS A 102 -2.91 2.56 9.54
C LYS A 102 -2.41 4.01 9.51
N ARG A 103 -2.69 4.73 8.44
CA ARG A 103 -2.32 6.16 8.28
C ARG A 103 -3.05 7.03 9.31
N SER A 104 -4.35 6.83 9.49
CA SER A 104 -5.14 7.50 10.53
C SER A 104 -4.66 7.17 11.94
N VAL A 105 -4.30 5.92 12.23
CA VAL A 105 -3.78 5.53 13.55
C VAL A 105 -2.39 6.12 13.80
N GLN A 106 -1.54 6.24 12.78
CA GLN A 106 -0.25 6.94 12.89
C GLN A 106 -0.47 8.43 13.17
N GLU A 107 -1.32 9.11 12.41
CA GLU A 107 -1.62 10.54 12.60
C GLU A 107 -2.30 10.84 13.96
N TYR A 108 -3.19 9.96 14.43
CA TYR A 108 -3.77 10.06 15.78
C TYR A 108 -2.74 9.87 16.89
N ARG A 109 -1.70 9.05 16.65
CA ARG A 109 -0.65 8.77 17.63
C ARG A 109 0.43 9.84 17.62
N ASP A 110 0.64 10.48 16.47
CA ASP A 110 1.63 11.54 16.27
C ASP A 110 1.07 12.94 16.64
N GLY A 111 -0.24 13.06 16.90
CA GLY A 111 -0.86 14.25 17.52
C GLY A 111 -1.14 15.41 16.57
N GLU A 112 -0.89 15.23 15.27
CA GLU A 112 -1.13 16.18 14.17
C GLU A 112 -2.63 16.21 13.81
N THR A 113 -3.47 16.68 14.75
CA THR A 113 -4.91 16.88 14.52
C THR A 113 -5.23 18.37 14.45
N MET A 114 -5.68 18.85 13.28
CA MET A 114 -6.27 20.18 13.16
C MET A 114 -7.75 20.14 13.58
N LYS A 115 -8.12 21.05 14.50
CA LYS A 115 -9.52 21.27 14.90
C LYS A 115 -10.19 22.14 13.84
N VAL A 116 -10.94 21.54 12.92
CA VAL A 116 -11.83 22.30 12.04
C VAL A 116 -13.09 22.64 12.83
N PHE A 117 -13.43 23.94 12.89
CA PHE A 117 -14.64 24.45 13.56
C PHE A 117 -14.80 24.09 15.05
N GLY A 118 -13.70 23.96 15.79
CA GLY A 118 -13.69 23.88 17.25
C GLY A 118 -14.28 22.59 17.88
N CYS A 119 -14.93 21.72 17.12
CA CYS A 119 -15.65 20.55 17.66
C CYS A 119 -15.30 19.20 17.01
N VAL A 120 -14.66 19.15 15.84
CA VAL A 120 -14.35 17.87 15.18
C VAL A 120 -12.84 17.80 14.88
N PRO A 121 -12.10 16.85 15.48
CA PRO A 121 -10.73 16.55 15.06
C PRO A 121 -10.79 15.87 13.69
N VAL A 122 -10.27 16.54 12.66
CA VAL A 122 -10.21 16.03 11.28
C VAL A 122 -8.74 15.86 10.92
N PRO A 123 -8.34 14.71 10.34
CA PRO A 123 -6.96 14.51 9.85
C PRO A 123 -6.63 15.48 8.71
N GLU A 124 -5.41 16.02 8.73
CA GLU A 124 -4.88 17.10 7.86
C GLU A 124 -4.89 16.77 6.36
N TYR A 125 -5.06 15.51 5.98
CA TYR A 125 -5.20 15.04 4.59
C TYR A 125 -6.40 15.66 3.81
N LEU A 126 -7.35 16.32 4.47
CA LEU A 126 -8.54 16.91 3.85
C LEU A 126 -8.40 18.39 3.45
N SER A 127 -7.24 19.03 3.66
CA SER A 127 -7.03 20.46 3.36
C SER A 127 -6.16 20.77 2.14
N ASP A 128 -5.97 19.81 1.23
CA ASP A 128 -5.32 20.02 -0.07
C ASP A 128 -6.29 19.71 -1.23
#